data_AF-A0A962A7I6-F1
#
_entry.id   AF-A0A962A7I6-F1
#
_cell.length_a   1.000
_cell.length_b   1.000
_cell.length_c   1.000
_cell.angle_alpha   90.00
_cell.angle_beta   90.00
_cell.angle_gamma   90.00
#
_symmetry.space_group_name_H-M   'P 1'
#
loop_
_entity.id
_entity.type
_entity.pdbx_description
1 polymer ?
#
loop_
_entity_poly.entity_id
_entity_poly.type
_entity_poly.pdbx_seq_one_letter_code
_entity_poly.pdbx_strand_id
1 'polypeptide(L)'
;MSRLDQVLAAIDAANSGDPTLEDGKPAAMLYGRRMSERLAVFAPDASDLLKIAIRGQHIERFAIPRADYPMDKPGYFRWRNALKERHAQRL
;
A
#
# COMPACT_ATOMS: atom_id res chain seq x y z
N MET A 1 1.35 0.64 -22.56
CA MET A 1 1.58 0.41 -21.11
C MET A 1 1.95 -1.04 -20.90
N SER A 2 3.02 -1.32 -20.14
CA SER A 2 3.39 -2.68 -19.78
C SER A 2 2.40 -3.29 -18.78
N ARG A 3 2.44 -4.62 -18.58
CA ARG A 3 1.64 -5.27 -17.54
C ARG A 3 2.01 -4.77 -16.14
N LEU A 4 3.29 -4.49 -15.91
CA LEU A 4 3.76 -3.87 -14.67
C LEU A 4 3.11 -2.50 -14.46
N ASP A 5 3.15 -1.61 -15.46
CA ASP A 5 2.58 -0.26 -15.35
C ASP A 5 1.08 -0.31 -14.99
N GLN A 6 0.35 -1.24 -15.59
CA GLN A 6 -1.07 -1.44 -15.31
C GLN A 6 -1.31 -1.86 -13.85
N VAL A 7 -0.49 -2.79 -13.31
CA VAL A 7 -0.60 -3.20 -11.90
C VAL A 7 -0.24 -2.05 -10.96
N LEU A 8 0.83 -1.30 -11.24
CA LEU A 8 1.21 -0.15 -10.40
C LEU A 8 0.13 0.95 -10.44
N ALA A 9 -0.48 1.20 -11.60
CA ALA A 9 -1.59 2.14 -11.73
C ALA A 9 -2.84 1.66 -10.97
N ALA A 10 -3.16 0.37 -10.99
CA ALA A 10 -4.27 -0.20 -10.23
C ALA A 10 -4.06 -0.06 -8.70
N ILE A 11 -2.82 -0.24 -8.23
CA ILE A 11 -2.47 0.01 -6.82
C ILE A 11 -2.63 1.49 -6.47
N ASP A 12 -2.09 2.38 -7.31
CA ASP A 12 -2.22 3.84 -7.11
C ASP A 12 -3.70 4.27 -7.08
N ALA A 13 -4.55 3.71 -7.96
CA ALA A 13 -5.98 3.98 -8.00
C ALA A 13 -6.73 3.45 -6.75
N ALA A 14 -6.35 2.28 -6.24
CA ALA A 14 -6.89 1.81 -4.96
C ALA A 14 -6.49 2.75 -3.81
N ASN A 15 -5.23 3.19 -3.81
CA ASN A 15 -4.69 4.05 -2.75
C ASN A 15 -5.09 5.52 -2.87
N SER A 16 -5.60 5.98 -4.01
CA SER A 16 -6.16 7.32 -4.13
C SER A 16 -7.46 7.48 -3.34
N GLY A 17 -8.07 6.39 -2.88
CA GLY A 17 -9.20 6.40 -1.96
C GLY A 17 -8.84 6.70 -0.49
N ASP A 18 -7.54 6.84 -0.15
CA ASP A 18 -7.14 7.19 1.21
C ASP A 18 -7.64 8.61 1.55
N PRO A 19 -8.52 8.78 2.56
CA PRO A 19 -9.03 10.10 2.94
C PRO A 19 -7.96 10.95 3.65
N THR A 20 -6.86 10.34 4.10
CA THR A 20 -5.76 11.05 4.74
C THR A 20 -4.89 11.68 3.68
N LEU A 21 -4.63 12.98 3.81
CA LEU A 21 -3.76 13.71 2.89
C LEU A 21 -2.39 13.98 3.51
N GLU A 22 -1.35 13.76 2.72
CA GLU A 22 0.02 14.17 2.97
C GLU A 22 0.50 14.97 1.75
N ASP A 23 1.05 16.17 1.95
CA ASP A 23 1.42 17.10 0.87
C ASP A 23 0.30 17.32 -0.16
N GLY A 24 -0.95 17.35 0.30
CA GLY A 24 -2.15 17.52 -0.54
C GLY A 24 -2.53 16.30 -1.39
N LYS A 25 -1.92 15.12 -1.17
CA LYS A 25 -2.19 13.89 -1.91
C LYS A 25 -2.62 12.75 -0.96
N PRO A 26 -3.41 11.77 -1.43
CA PRO A 26 -3.73 10.58 -0.64
C PRO A 26 -2.48 9.89 -0.09
N ALA A 27 -2.40 9.74 1.23
CA ALA A 27 -1.18 9.38 1.95
C ALA A 27 -0.66 7.98 1.55
N ALA A 28 -1.53 6.98 1.46
CA ALA A 28 -1.15 5.64 1.00
C ALA A 28 -0.59 5.62 -0.45
N MET A 29 -1.12 6.46 -1.34
CA MET A 29 -0.65 6.56 -2.72
C MET A 29 0.73 7.22 -2.76
N LEU A 30 0.90 8.33 -2.03
CA LEU A 30 2.18 9.03 -1.93
C LEU A 30 3.27 8.13 -1.35
N TYR A 31 2.94 7.36 -0.30
CA TYR A 31 3.83 6.39 0.29
C TYR A 31 4.32 5.34 -0.73
N GLY A 32 3.40 4.70 -1.47
CA GLY A 32 3.76 3.69 -2.47
C GLY A 32 4.68 4.22 -3.58
N ARG A 33 4.44 5.46 -4.04
CA ARG A 33 5.31 6.17 -5.01
C ARG A 33 6.71 6.41 -4.46
N ARG A 34 6.81 6.98 -3.27
CA ARG A 34 8.10 7.22 -2.59
C ARG A 34 8.87 5.93 -2.37
N MET A 35 8.21 4.84 -1.99
CA MET A 35 8.88 3.54 -1.82
C MET A 35 9.40 2.98 -3.15
N SER A 36 8.70 3.22 -4.26
CA SER A 36 9.18 2.82 -5.59
C SER A 36 10.38 3.64 -6.05
N GLU A 37 10.38 4.95 -5.80
CA GLU A 37 11.53 5.82 -6.05
C GLU A 37 12.75 5.36 -5.25
N ARG A 38 12.55 5.00 -3.97
CA ARG A 38 13.62 4.44 -3.14
C ARG A 38 14.13 3.09 -3.66
N LEU A 39 13.24 2.21 -4.09
CA LEU A 39 13.63 0.92 -4.68
C LEU A 39 14.47 1.13 -5.95
N ALA A 40 14.11 2.08 -6.82
CA ALA A 40 14.86 2.37 -8.04
C ALA A 40 16.31 2.81 -7.77
N VAL A 41 16.56 3.48 -6.64
CA VAL A 41 17.93 3.84 -6.21
C VAL A 41 18.66 2.67 -5.56
N PHE A 42 17.97 1.90 -4.70
CA PHE A 42 18.59 0.84 -3.91
C PHE A 42 18.84 -0.45 -4.70
N ALA A 43 17.93 -0.80 -5.60
CA ALA A 43 17.96 -2.02 -6.41
C ALA A 43 17.34 -1.72 -7.79
N PRO A 44 18.08 -1.08 -8.71
CA PRO A 44 17.56 -0.70 -10.03
C PRO A 44 17.06 -1.90 -10.85
N ASP A 45 17.69 -3.06 -10.65
CA ASP A 45 17.35 -4.32 -11.33
C ASP A 45 16.32 -5.17 -10.55
N ALA A 46 15.58 -4.58 -9.61
CA ALA A 46 14.54 -5.26 -8.87
C ALA A 46 13.52 -5.94 -9.80
N SER A 47 13.12 -7.16 -9.45
CA SER A 47 12.09 -7.89 -10.19
C SER A 47 10.76 -7.15 -10.18
N ASP A 48 9.94 -7.38 -11.20
CA ASP A 48 8.60 -6.79 -11.28
C ASP A 48 7.74 -7.14 -10.07
N LEU A 49 7.87 -8.36 -9.53
CA LEU A 49 7.20 -8.77 -8.30
C LEU A 49 7.60 -7.92 -7.10
N LEU A 50 8.88 -7.58 -6.96
CA LEU A 50 9.35 -6.71 -5.88
C LEU A 50 8.85 -5.28 -6.07
N LYS A 51 8.86 -4.75 -7.30
CA LYS A 51 8.29 -3.43 -7.62
C LYS A 51 6.81 -3.35 -7.24
N ILE A 52 6.04 -4.39 -7.55
CA ILE A 52 4.62 -4.51 -7.18
C ILE A 52 4.45 -4.56 -5.66
N ALA A 53 5.20 -5.43 -4.97
CA ALA A 53 5.09 -5.59 -3.52
C ALA A 53 5.41 -4.28 -2.77
N ILE A 54 6.44 -3.56 -3.22
CA ILE A 54 6.84 -2.27 -2.63
C ILE A 54 5.80 -1.19 -2.90
N ARG A 55 5.27 -1.10 -4.12
CA ARG A 55 4.20 -0.15 -4.46
C ARG A 55 2.94 -0.38 -3.61
N GLY A 56 2.61 -1.65 -3.35
CA GLY A 56 1.42 -2.08 -2.61
C GLY A 56 1.59 -2.23 -1.10
N GLN A 57 2.71 -1.82 -0.50
CA GLN A 57 3.00 -2.08 0.91
C GLN A 57 1.89 -1.57 1.86
N HIS A 58 1.27 -0.44 1.52
CA HIS A 58 0.17 0.20 2.25
C HIS A 58 -1.19 0.11 1.52
N ILE A 59 -1.35 -0.83 0.57
CA ILE A 59 -2.58 -0.96 -0.20
C ILE A 59 -3.81 -1.02 0.72
N GLU A 60 -4.72 -0.07 0.52
CA GLU A 60 -6.00 0.09 1.23
C GLU A 60 -5.96 -0.06 2.76
N ARG A 61 -4.83 0.25 3.40
CA ARG A 61 -4.73 0.15 4.87
C ARG A 61 -5.70 1.09 5.59
N PHE A 62 -6.07 2.19 4.95
CA PHE A 62 -7.04 3.17 5.46
C PHE A 62 -8.46 2.61 5.58
N ALA A 63 -8.79 1.50 4.90
CA ALA A 63 -10.13 0.92 4.92
C ALA A 63 -10.50 0.33 6.29
N ILE A 64 -9.51 -0.02 7.11
CA ILE A 64 -9.70 -0.43 8.51
C ILE A 64 -8.78 0.46 9.34
N PRO A 65 -9.30 1.46 10.06
CA PRO A 65 -8.48 2.37 10.85
C PRO A 65 -7.62 1.63 11.89
N ARG A 66 -6.33 1.95 11.95
CA ARG A 66 -5.43 1.39 12.98
C ARG A 66 -5.88 1.78 14.40
N ALA A 67 -6.54 2.93 14.55
CA ALA A 67 -7.02 3.44 15.82
C ALA A 67 -8.13 2.59 16.47
N ASP A 68 -8.83 1.77 15.69
CA ASP A 68 -9.91 0.88 16.18
C ASP A 68 -9.37 -0.34 16.96
N TYR A 69 -8.04 -0.50 17.01
CA TYR A 69 -7.37 -1.60 17.68
C TYR A 69 -6.43 -1.04 18.78
N PRO A 70 -6.24 -1.76 19.90
CA PRO A 70 -5.29 -1.34 20.94
C PRO A 70 -3.90 -0.99 20.38
N MET A 71 -3.28 0.07 20.90
CA MET A 71 -1.96 0.56 20.47
C MET A 71 -0.81 -0.25 21.07
N ASP A 72 -0.95 -1.57 21.03
CA ASP A 72 0.04 -2.55 21.46
C ASP A 72 0.39 -3.51 20.30
N LYS A 73 1.38 -4.38 20.54
CA LYS A 73 1.83 -5.37 19.55
C LYS A 73 0.72 -6.37 19.18
N PRO A 74 -0.06 -6.96 20.11
CA PRO A 74 -1.19 -7.82 19.77
C PRO A 74 -2.27 -7.12 18.92
N GLY A 75 -2.63 -5.88 19.27
CA GLY A 75 -3.59 -5.06 18.53
C GLY A 75 -3.13 -4.75 17.12
N TYR A 76 -1.84 -4.47 16.92
CA TYR A 76 -1.25 -4.32 15.59
C TYR A 76 -1.41 -5.59 14.74
N PHE A 77 -1.16 -6.78 15.30
CA PHE A 77 -1.34 -8.03 14.56
C PHE A 77 -2.80 -8.33 14.24
N ARG A 78 -3.73 -8.05 15.17
CA ARG A 78 -5.17 -8.17 14.90
C ARG A 78 -5.59 -7.27 13.74
N TRP A 79 -5.20 -6.00 13.78
CA TRP A 79 -5.45 -5.05 12.69
C TRP A 79 -4.86 -5.52 11.35
N ARG A 80 -3.59 -5.97 11.35
CA ARG A 80 -2.94 -6.48 10.13
C ARG A 80 -3.65 -7.72 9.57
N ASN A 81 -4.16 -8.61 10.42
CA ASN A 81 -4.90 -9.80 9.98
C ASN A 81 -6.28 -9.43 9.43
N ALA A 82 -7.00 -8.50 10.04
CA ALA A 82 -8.26 -7.99 9.51
C ALA A 82 -8.07 -7.36 8.11
N LEU A 83 -6.98 -6.63 7.90
CA LEU A 83 -6.61 -6.14 6.56
C LEU A 83 -6.35 -7.28 5.57
N LYS A 84 -5.69 -8.37 5.96
CA LYS A 84 -5.48 -9.52 5.06
C LYS A 84 -6.80 -10.18 4.68
N GLU A 85 -7.69 -10.37 5.64
CA GLU A 85 -9.02 -10.94 5.42
C GLU A 85 -9.82 -10.09 4.43
N ARG A 86 -9.85 -8.76 4.63
CA ARG A 86 -10.48 -7.84 3.68
C ARG A 86 -9.91 -7.97 2.27
N HIS A 87 -8.59 -8.04 2.14
CA HIS A 87 -7.95 -8.18 0.81
C HIS A 87 -8.28 -9.53 0.14
N ALA A 88 -8.46 -10.60 0.92
CA ALA A 88 -8.87 -11.90 0.37
C ALA A 88 -10.30 -11.87 -0.19
N GLN A 89 -11.15 -10.97 0.31
CA GLN A 89 -12.54 -10.80 -0.14
C GLN A 89 -12.70 -9.77 -1.27
N ARG A 90 -11.63 -9.07 -1.65
CA ARG A 90 -11.66 -8.04 -2.69
C ARG A 90 -11.62 -8.69 -4.08
N LEU A 91 -12.74 -8.63 -4.80
CA LEU A 91 -12.91 -9.12 -6.18
C LEU A 91 -12.28 -8.19 -7.23
#